data_AF-A0A251TV45-F1
#
_entry.id   AF-A0A251TV45-F1
#
_cell.length_a   1.000
_cell.length_b   1.000
_cell.length_c   1.000
_cell.angle_alpha   90.00
_cell.angle_beta   90.00
_cell.angle_gamma   90.00
#
_symmetry.space_group_name_H-M   'P 1'
#
loop_
_entity.id
_entity.type
_entity.pdbx_description
1 polymer ?
#
loop_
_entity_poly.entity_id
_entity_poly.type
_entity_poly.pdbx_seq_one_letter_code
_entity_poly.pdbx_strand_id
1 'polypeptide(L)'
;MDCIVDLREYDVPYHVRFAIDNDIRSGLWYDVNVSSDGVTLERRHDLLQRAEVHVCAFDIETTKLPLKFPDAEYDLVMMISYMVDGRGYLIINREDLEYTPKPEFEGQFKVTNVKNEEELIKLWFSRMREVKPGIYVTYNGDFFDWPFLENRAAHHGLRMNDELGFQCDKIQGECCAKFACHLDCFAWVKRDSYLPQGSHGLKAVTKAKLGYDPLEVNPEDMVRFAIEKPQVHNL
;
A
#
# COMPACT_ATOMS: atom_id res chain seq x y z
N MET A 1 35.98 -25.70 27.05
CA MET A 1 34.60 -25.22 26.81
C MET A 1 33.75 -25.29 28.06
N ASP A 2 34.19 -25.97 29.13
CA ASP A 2 33.40 -26.22 30.35
C ASP A 2 33.17 -24.99 31.26
N CYS A 3 33.58 -23.79 30.82
CA CYS A 3 33.40 -22.53 31.56
C CYS A 3 32.42 -21.56 30.89
N ILE A 4 31.90 -21.88 29.70
CA ILE A 4 30.87 -21.07 29.04
C ILE A 4 29.51 -21.64 29.46
N VAL A 5 28.74 -20.85 30.20
CA VAL A 5 27.44 -21.27 30.73
C VAL A 5 26.33 -21.07 29.70
N ASP A 6 26.27 -19.90 29.07
CA ASP A 6 25.26 -19.57 28.06
C ASP A 6 25.62 -18.29 27.28
N LEU A 7 24.94 -18.05 26.16
CA LEU A 7 24.88 -16.76 25.46
C LEU A 7 23.59 -16.03 25.82
N ARG A 8 23.66 -14.71 26.02
CA ARG A 8 22.50 -13.88 26.40
C ARG A 8 22.29 -12.77 25.38
N GLU A 9 21.03 -12.46 25.11
CA GLU A 9 20.61 -11.34 24.24
C GLU A 9 21.32 -11.31 22.87
N TYR A 10 21.74 -12.48 22.37
CA TYR A 10 22.52 -12.61 21.14
C TYR A 10 21.66 -12.46 19.87
N ASP A 11 20.35 -12.54 20.02
CA ASP A 11 19.33 -12.50 18.97
C ASP A 11 18.61 -11.15 18.87
N VAL A 12 19.01 -10.14 19.66
CA VAL A 12 18.43 -8.79 19.59
C VAL A 12 18.80 -8.16 18.24
N PRO A 13 17.82 -7.79 17.39
CA PRO A 13 18.12 -7.16 16.11
C PRO A 13 18.91 -5.86 16.30
N TYR A 14 19.92 -5.65 15.47
CA TYR A 14 20.85 -4.52 15.64
C TYR A 14 20.14 -3.16 15.72
N HIS A 15 19.14 -2.92 14.86
CA HIS A 15 18.39 -1.66 14.85
C HIS A 15 17.56 -1.47 16.13
N VAL A 16 17.04 -2.55 16.72
CA VAL A 16 16.34 -2.53 18.01
C VAL A 16 17.33 -2.22 19.14
N ARG A 17 18.47 -2.90 19.16
CA ARG A 17 19.55 -2.65 20.14
C ARG A 17 19.99 -1.19 20.09
N PHE A 18 20.26 -0.66 18.91
CA PHE A 18 20.63 0.75 18.71
C PHE A 18 19.56 1.70 19.26
N ALA A 19 18.29 1.47 18.95
CA ALA A 19 17.19 2.31 19.42
C ALA A 19 17.02 2.26 20.95
N ILE A 20 17.17 1.08 21.57
CA ILE A 20 17.10 0.90 23.02
C ILE A 20 18.24 1.63 23.70
N ASP A 21 19.48 1.32 23.31
CA ASP A 21 20.69 1.82 23.99
C ASP A 21 20.82 3.35 23.88
N ASN A 22 20.30 3.96 22.82
CA ASN A 22 20.35 5.41 22.59
C ASN A 22 19.02 6.14 22.93
N ASP A 23 18.02 5.44 23.46
CA ASP A 23 16.67 5.96 23.70
C ASP A 23 16.02 6.71 22.50
N ILE A 24 16.22 6.16 21.29
CA ILE A 24 15.67 6.71 20.05
C ILE A 24 14.34 6.01 19.74
N ARG A 25 13.30 6.78 19.37
CA ARG A 25 11.99 6.25 18.97
C ARG A 25 11.45 6.99 17.75
N SER A 26 10.86 6.23 16.83
CA SER A 26 10.16 6.80 15.67
C SER A 26 9.02 7.73 16.10
N GLY A 27 8.79 8.75 15.27
CA GLY A 27 7.74 9.75 15.46
C GLY A 27 8.11 10.91 16.39
N LEU A 28 9.19 10.81 17.17
CA LEU A 28 9.68 11.94 17.99
C LEU A 28 10.57 12.88 17.17
N TRP A 29 10.71 14.11 17.65
CA TRP A 29 11.59 15.11 17.07
C TRP A 29 13.00 15.01 17.66
N TYR A 30 14.00 15.15 16.79
CA TYR A 30 15.41 15.12 17.16
C TYR A 30 16.17 16.20 16.38
N ASP A 31 17.09 16.88 17.04
CA ASP A 31 18.14 17.64 16.38
C ASP A 31 19.30 16.68 16.04
N VAL A 32 19.68 16.64 14.76
CA VAL A 32 20.72 15.76 14.24
C VAL A 32 21.98 16.57 13.99
N ASN A 33 23.06 16.25 14.70
CA ASN A 33 24.37 16.86 14.47
C ASN A 33 25.33 15.82 13.89
N VAL A 34 26.06 16.21 12.86
CA VAL A 34 27.05 15.37 12.17
C VAL A 34 28.42 16.02 12.32
N SER A 35 29.38 15.27 12.86
CA SER A 35 30.75 15.71 13.11
C SER A 35 31.78 14.65 12.67
N SER A 36 33.08 14.96 12.77
CA SER A 36 34.14 13.97 12.56
C SER A 36 34.05 12.77 13.50
N ASP A 37 33.43 12.97 14.66
CA ASP A 37 33.37 11.98 15.75
C ASP A 37 32.08 11.14 15.69
N GLY A 38 31.18 11.44 14.75
CA GLY A 38 29.96 10.67 14.50
C GLY A 38 28.70 11.53 14.40
N VAL A 39 27.55 10.85 14.53
CA VAL A 39 26.20 11.44 14.47
C VAL A 39 25.56 11.39 15.85
N THR A 40 25.01 12.51 16.32
CA THR A 40 24.27 12.59 17.58
C THR A 40 22.83 13.01 17.33
N LEU A 41 21.88 12.40 18.05
CA LEU A 41 20.46 12.72 18.00
C LEU A 41 20.02 13.24 19.38
N GLU A 42 19.66 14.51 19.46
CA GLU A 42 19.15 15.13 20.70
C GLU A 42 17.64 15.29 20.64
N ARG A 43 16.91 14.68 21.57
CA ARG A 43 15.44 14.68 21.57
C ARG A 43 14.89 16.07 21.88
N ARG A 44 13.97 16.53 21.03
CA ARG A 44 13.25 17.81 21.17
C ARG A 44 11.93 17.63 21.92
N HIS A 45 12.00 17.74 23.24
CA HIS A 45 10.84 17.59 24.15
C HIS A 45 9.82 18.72 24.05
N ASP A 46 10.22 19.87 23.52
CA ASP A 46 9.36 21.03 23.27
C ASP A 46 8.37 20.78 22.11
N LEU A 47 8.70 19.88 21.17
CA LEU A 47 7.86 19.57 20.02
C LEU A 47 7.00 18.33 20.30
N LEU A 48 5.75 18.56 20.71
CA LEU A 48 4.81 17.49 21.07
C LEU A 48 4.01 16.96 19.87
N GLN A 49 3.68 17.84 18.91
CA GLN A 49 2.90 17.46 17.74
C GLN A 49 3.76 16.68 16.75
N ARG A 50 3.24 15.58 16.20
CA ARG A 50 3.92 14.79 15.18
C ARG A 50 4.00 15.57 13.86
N ALA A 51 5.03 15.29 13.06
CA ALA A 51 5.09 15.78 11.70
C ALA A 51 3.94 15.20 10.86
N GLU A 52 3.44 15.99 9.92
CA GLU A 52 2.55 15.50 8.87
C GLU A 52 3.40 14.84 7.78
N VAL A 53 2.93 13.70 7.29
CA VAL A 53 3.56 12.96 6.20
C VAL A 53 2.54 12.75 5.09
N HIS A 54 2.99 12.73 3.85
CA HIS A 54 2.14 12.36 2.73
C HIS A 54 1.73 10.89 2.86
N VAL A 55 0.43 10.63 2.87
CA VAL A 55 -0.14 9.28 2.97
C VAL A 55 -0.83 8.95 1.66
N CYS A 56 -0.46 7.82 1.06
CA CYS A 56 -1.12 7.26 -0.11
C CYS A 56 -1.82 5.96 0.26
N ALA A 57 -3.15 5.95 0.25
CA ALA A 57 -3.92 4.71 0.31
C ALA A 57 -4.25 4.29 -1.13
N PHE A 58 -4.00 3.04 -1.51
CA PHE A 58 -4.32 2.55 -2.84
C PHE A 58 -4.87 1.13 -2.81
N ASP A 59 -5.58 0.78 -3.89
CA ASP A 59 -6.20 -0.50 -4.12
C ASP A 59 -6.23 -0.77 -5.64
N ILE A 60 -6.01 -2.02 -6.03
CA ILE A 60 -6.02 -2.43 -7.45
C ILE A 60 -7.21 -3.31 -7.78
N GLU A 61 -7.71 -3.16 -9.00
CA GLU A 61 -8.69 -4.07 -9.58
C GLU A 61 -8.07 -4.79 -10.77
N THR A 62 -8.23 -6.11 -10.83
CA THR A 62 -7.59 -6.96 -11.82
C THR A 62 -8.60 -7.77 -12.61
N THR A 63 -8.24 -8.19 -13.82
CA THR A 63 -8.99 -9.24 -14.49
C THR A 63 -8.89 -10.53 -13.68
N LYS A 64 -9.82 -11.46 -13.94
CA LYS A 64 -9.74 -12.83 -13.44
C LYS A 64 -10.55 -13.76 -14.31
N LEU A 65 -10.15 -15.02 -14.32
CA LEU A 65 -10.98 -16.08 -14.88
C LEU A 65 -12.20 -16.36 -13.98
N PRO A 66 -13.35 -16.77 -14.56
CA PRO A 66 -14.53 -17.15 -13.77
C PRO A 66 -14.22 -18.24 -12.75
N LEU A 67 -14.72 -18.06 -11.52
CA LEU A 67 -14.56 -18.98 -10.38
C LEU A 67 -13.09 -19.26 -9.97
N LYS A 68 -12.14 -18.44 -10.44
CA LYS A 68 -10.73 -18.49 -10.04
C LYS A 68 -10.31 -17.18 -9.36
N PHE A 69 -9.22 -17.28 -8.61
CA PHE A 69 -8.48 -16.12 -8.13
C PHE A 69 -7.68 -15.49 -9.29
N PRO A 70 -7.41 -14.17 -9.24
CA PRO A 70 -6.53 -13.51 -10.19
C PRO A 70 -5.12 -14.10 -10.17
N ASP A 71 -4.48 -14.15 -11.33
CA ASP A 71 -3.13 -14.67 -11.50
C ASP A 71 -2.27 -13.70 -12.32
N ALA A 72 -1.23 -13.15 -11.68
CA ALA A 72 -0.40 -12.11 -12.29
C ALA A 72 0.38 -12.58 -13.54
N GLU A 73 0.47 -13.89 -13.83
CA GLU A 73 1.09 -14.36 -15.06
C GLU A 73 0.29 -13.99 -16.32
N TYR A 74 -1.04 -13.94 -16.23
CA TYR A 74 -1.90 -13.72 -17.40
C TYR A 74 -3.06 -12.74 -17.18
N ASP A 75 -3.46 -12.48 -15.93
CA ASP A 75 -4.43 -11.42 -15.63
C ASP A 75 -3.77 -10.04 -15.63
N LEU A 76 -4.57 -9.01 -15.94
CA LEU A 76 -4.14 -7.62 -16.09
C LEU A 76 -4.63 -6.76 -14.93
N VAL A 77 -3.90 -5.70 -14.60
CA VAL A 77 -4.42 -4.59 -13.80
C VAL A 77 -5.38 -3.77 -14.67
N MET A 78 -6.64 -3.75 -14.28
CA MET A 78 -7.70 -2.99 -14.94
C MET A 78 -7.73 -1.55 -14.41
N MET A 79 -7.57 -1.36 -13.10
CA MET A 79 -7.65 -0.05 -12.46
C MET A 79 -6.71 0.04 -11.26
N ILE A 80 -6.23 1.25 -10.98
CA ILE A 80 -5.60 1.60 -9.70
C ILE A 80 -6.36 2.80 -9.14
N SER A 81 -7.01 2.60 -8.01
CA SER A 81 -7.61 3.68 -7.24
C SER A 81 -6.65 4.08 -6.13
N TYR A 82 -6.50 5.39 -5.90
CA TYR A 82 -5.65 5.86 -4.81
C TYR A 82 -6.10 7.21 -4.27
N MET A 83 -5.82 7.44 -3.00
CA MET A 83 -6.02 8.70 -2.31
C MET A 83 -4.70 9.21 -1.76
N VAL A 84 -4.36 10.45 -2.08
CA VAL A 84 -3.22 11.17 -1.51
C VAL A 84 -3.76 12.36 -0.73
N ASP A 85 -3.49 12.40 0.57
CA ASP A 85 -3.88 13.49 1.48
C ASP A 85 -5.35 13.93 1.32
N GLY A 86 -6.25 12.94 1.18
CA GLY A 86 -7.69 13.15 1.04
C GLY A 86 -8.18 13.47 -0.38
N ARG A 87 -7.30 13.51 -1.39
CA ARG A 87 -7.68 13.69 -2.79
C ARG A 87 -7.68 12.35 -3.53
N GLY A 88 -8.80 12.00 -4.14
CA GLY A 88 -8.98 10.77 -4.89
C GLY A 88 -8.46 10.85 -6.33
N TYR A 89 -7.92 9.75 -6.81
CA TYR A 89 -7.46 9.55 -8.19
C TYR A 89 -7.79 8.12 -8.63
N LEU A 90 -8.07 7.97 -9.92
CA LEU A 90 -8.36 6.67 -10.53
C LEU A 90 -7.64 6.61 -11.88
N ILE A 91 -6.83 5.58 -12.09
CA ILE A 91 -6.20 5.29 -13.38
C ILE A 91 -6.86 4.04 -13.96
N ILE A 92 -7.33 4.11 -15.20
CA ILE A 92 -8.08 3.04 -15.86
C ILE A 92 -7.34 2.58 -17.11
N ASN A 93 -7.09 1.28 -17.23
CA ASN A 93 -6.60 0.63 -18.43
C ASN A 93 -7.76 0.46 -19.42
N ARG A 94 -7.69 1.10 -20.59
CA ARG A 94 -8.73 1.03 -21.62
C ARG A 94 -8.58 -0.10 -22.63
N GLU A 95 -7.59 -0.99 -22.51
CA GLU A 95 -7.49 -2.14 -23.42
C GLU A 95 -8.79 -2.95 -23.44
N ASP A 96 -9.51 -2.99 -22.31
CA ASP A 96 -10.79 -3.71 -22.19
C ASP A 96 -11.96 -2.83 -21.68
N LEU A 97 -11.76 -1.52 -21.46
CA LEU A 97 -12.71 -0.66 -20.74
C LEU A 97 -12.89 0.73 -21.38
N GLU A 98 -14.12 1.16 -21.63
CA GLU A 98 -14.42 2.55 -22.00
C GLU A 98 -15.17 3.24 -20.87
N TYR A 99 -14.44 3.93 -19.98
CA TYR A 99 -15.04 4.76 -18.92
C TYR A 99 -15.06 6.23 -19.31
N THR A 100 -16.26 6.77 -19.50
CA THR A 100 -16.51 8.22 -19.57
C THR A 100 -17.33 8.63 -18.35
N PRO A 101 -16.79 9.44 -17.41
CA PRO A 101 -17.58 9.94 -16.30
C PRO A 101 -18.73 10.80 -16.83
N LYS A 102 -19.94 10.60 -16.32
CA LYS A 102 -21.04 11.54 -16.62
C LYS A 102 -20.84 12.80 -15.76
N PRO A 103 -21.26 13.98 -16.25
CA PRO A 103 -21.20 15.24 -15.48
C PRO A 103 -21.86 15.17 -14.10
N GLU A 104 -22.90 14.34 -13.97
CA GLU A 104 -23.66 14.11 -12.72
C GLU A 104 -22.90 13.28 -11.67
N PHE A 105 -21.85 12.56 -12.10
CA PHE A 105 -20.98 11.73 -11.28
C PHE A 105 -19.54 12.27 -11.24
N GLU A 106 -19.36 13.59 -11.40
CA GLU A 106 -18.10 14.28 -11.09
C GLU A 106 -17.86 14.23 -9.56
N GLY A 107 -17.57 13.03 -9.06
CA GLY A 107 -17.21 12.74 -7.69
C GLY A 107 -15.74 13.06 -7.43
N GLN A 108 -15.36 12.94 -6.16
CA GLN A 108 -14.11 13.33 -5.50
C GLN A 108 -12.80 12.74 -6.07
N PHE A 109 -12.86 12.08 -7.23
CA PHE A 109 -11.76 11.38 -7.87
C PHE A 109 -11.41 12.01 -9.23
N LYS A 110 -10.13 12.34 -9.42
CA LYS A 110 -9.60 12.69 -10.73
C LYS A 110 -9.31 11.42 -11.53
N VAL A 111 -10.15 11.16 -12.53
CA VAL A 111 -10.03 9.96 -13.39
C VAL A 111 -9.09 10.21 -14.56
N THR A 112 -8.20 9.25 -14.84
CA THR A 112 -7.29 9.26 -16.00
C THR A 112 -7.39 7.93 -16.73
N ASN A 113 -7.89 7.99 -17.97
CA ASN A 113 -7.94 6.85 -18.87
C ASN A 113 -6.63 6.74 -19.67
N VAL A 114 -5.95 5.61 -19.59
CA VAL A 114 -4.74 5.33 -20.37
C VAL A 114 -5.00 4.26 -21.42
N LYS A 115 -4.08 4.08 -22.36
CA LYS A 115 -4.29 3.16 -23.49
C LYS A 115 -4.23 1.70 -23.09
N ASN A 116 -3.28 1.32 -22.23
CA ASN A 116 -2.95 -0.06 -21.87
C ASN A 116 -2.43 -0.18 -20.43
N GLU A 117 -2.18 -1.42 -19.98
CA GLU A 117 -1.66 -1.71 -18.64
C GLU A 117 -0.26 -1.09 -18.42
N GLU A 118 0.61 -1.10 -19.43
CA GLU A 118 1.96 -0.54 -19.34
C GLU A 118 1.92 0.97 -19.02
N GLU A 119 1.07 1.73 -19.72
CA GLU A 119 0.86 3.16 -19.45
C GLU A 119 0.25 3.40 -18.06
N LEU A 120 -0.62 2.50 -17.58
CA LEU A 120 -1.22 2.58 -16.25
C LEU A 120 -0.15 2.47 -15.17
N ILE A 121 0.70 1.45 -15.26
CA ILE A 121 1.79 1.21 -14.29
C ILE A 121 2.81 2.36 -14.34
N LYS A 122 3.21 2.81 -15.53
CA LYS A 122 4.13 3.95 -15.68
C LYS A 122 3.54 5.24 -15.09
N LEU A 123 2.26 5.50 -15.31
CA LEU A 123 1.59 6.68 -14.76
C LEU A 123 1.52 6.59 -13.22
N TRP A 124 1.15 5.44 -12.67
CA TRP A 124 1.18 5.19 -11.23
C TRP A 124 2.56 5.47 -10.63
N PHE A 125 3.61 4.87 -11.19
CA PHE A 125 4.98 5.08 -10.71
C PHE A 125 5.43 6.54 -10.81
N SER A 126 5.11 7.22 -11.92
CA SER A 126 5.40 8.64 -12.11
C SER A 126 4.72 9.49 -11.04
N ARG A 127 3.44 9.22 -10.73
CA ARG A 127 2.68 9.95 -9.69
C ARG A 127 3.25 9.73 -8.30
N MET A 128 3.62 8.50 -7.96
CA MET A 128 4.22 8.21 -6.66
C MET A 128 5.60 8.86 -6.48
N ARG A 129 6.40 8.99 -7.55
CA ARG A 129 7.65 9.77 -7.52
C ARG A 129 7.45 11.28 -7.41
N GLU A 130 6.35 11.79 -7.96
CA GLU A 130 5.98 13.21 -7.85
C GLU A 130 5.54 13.54 -6.42
N VAL A 131 4.63 12.73 -5.86
CA VAL A 131 4.05 12.94 -4.53
C VAL A 131 5.01 12.58 -3.40
N LYS A 132 5.83 11.52 -3.58
CA LYS A 132 6.72 10.95 -2.58
C LYS A 132 6.04 10.65 -1.22
N PRO A 133 5.00 9.78 -1.20
CA PRO A 133 4.38 9.37 0.05
C PRO A 133 5.40 8.77 1.01
N GLY A 134 5.35 9.19 2.28
CA GLY A 134 6.11 8.56 3.35
C GLY A 134 5.44 7.31 3.88
N ILE A 135 4.12 7.18 3.65
CA ILE A 135 3.30 6.05 4.07
C ILE A 135 2.44 5.60 2.89
N TYR A 136 2.47 4.29 2.62
CA TYR A 136 1.57 3.60 1.71
C TYR A 136 0.62 2.73 2.53
N VAL A 137 -0.66 2.77 2.21
CA VAL A 137 -1.71 2.02 2.92
C VAL A 137 -2.47 1.17 1.91
N THR A 138 -2.72 -0.08 2.28
CA THR A 138 -3.52 -1.03 1.50
C THR A 138 -4.41 -1.84 2.43
N TYR A 139 -5.25 -2.71 1.87
CA TYR A 139 -5.98 -3.72 2.61
C TYR A 139 -5.68 -5.12 2.06
N ASN A 140 -4.87 -5.91 2.77
CA ASN A 140 -4.33 -7.19 2.31
C ASN A 140 -3.36 -7.06 1.10
N GLY A 141 -2.69 -5.91 1.00
CA GLY A 141 -1.82 -5.58 -0.13
C GLY A 141 -0.48 -6.31 -0.12
N ASP A 142 -0.02 -6.77 1.06
CA ASP A 142 1.17 -7.63 1.14
C ASP A 142 0.98 -8.95 0.39
N PHE A 143 -0.25 -9.47 0.38
CA PHE A 143 -0.58 -10.77 -0.22
C PHE A 143 -1.22 -10.67 -1.60
N PHE A 144 -1.63 -9.48 -2.03
CA PHE A 144 -2.32 -9.29 -3.31
C PHE A 144 -1.76 -8.11 -4.10
N ASP A 145 -2.08 -6.87 -3.72
CA ASP A 145 -1.83 -5.67 -4.52
C ASP A 145 -0.36 -5.51 -4.93
N TRP A 146 0.56 -5.58 -3.97
CA TRP A 146 1.98 -5.36 -4.21
C TRP A 146 2.62 -6.48 -5.05
N PRO A 147 2.48 -7.77 -4.70
CA PRO A 147 3.01 -8.85 -5.54
C PRO A 147 2.44 -8.85 -6.95
N PHE A 148 1.14 -8.52 -7.10
CA PHE A 148 0.51 -8.44 -8.41
C PHE A 148 1.12 -7.31 -9.24
N LEU A 149 1.19 -6.09 -8.69
CA LEU A 149 1.82 -4.94 -9.35
C LEU A 149 3.30 -5.19 -9.68
N GLU A 150 4.07 -5.81 -8.79
CA GLU A 150 5.48 -6.11 -9.02
C GLU A 150 5.67 -7.06 -10.21
N ASN A 151 4.87 -8.14 -10.27
CA ASN A 151 4.93 -9.11 -11.36
C ASN A 151 4.47 -8.50 -12.70
N ARG A 152 3.38 -7.71 -12.68
CA ARG A 152 2.88 -7.04 -13.89
C ARG A 152 3.85 -5.98 -14.40
N ALA A 153 4.48 -5.22 -13.51
CA ALA A 153 5.54 -4.29 -13.87
C ALA A 153 6.73 -5.02 -14.53
N ALA A 154 7.14 -6.17 -13.97
CA ALA A 154 8.21 -6.98 -14.53
C ALA A 154 7.88 -7.54 -15.93
N HIS A 155 6.62 -7.90 -16.19
CA HIS A 155 6.16 -8.32 -17.53
C HIS A 155 6.39 -7.23 -18.59
N HIS A 156 6.24 -5.97 -18.21
CA HIS A 156 6.51 -4.80 -19.06
C HIS A 156 7.95 -4.30 -19.01
N GLY A 157 8.87 -5.08 -18.43
CA GLY A 157 10.29 -4.73 -18.33
C GLY A 157 10.60 -3.62 -17.31
N LEU A 158 9.67 -3.32 -16.39
CA LEU A 158 9.84 -2.34 -15.33
C LEU A 158 10.22 -3.04 -14.02
N ARG A 159 11.10 -2.41 -13.24
CA ARG A 159 11.49 -2.91 -11.92
C ARG A 159 10.90 -1.98 -10.85
N MET A 160 9.90 -2.47 -10.12
CA MET A 160 9.20 -1.68 -9.09
C MET A 160 10.16 -1.07 -8.05
N ASN A 161 11.20 -1.80 -7.66
CA ASN A 161 12.22 -1.29 -6.73
C ASN A 161 12.99 -0.09 -7.30
N ASP A 162 13.30 -0.08 -8.59
CA ASP A 162 14.00 1.05 -9.21
C ASP A 162 13.08 2.29 -9.32
N GLU A 163 11.77 2.07 -9.42
CA GLU A 163 10.77 3.12 -9.62
C GLU A 163 10.24 3.71 -8.30
N LEU A 164 10.04 2.86 -7.28
CA LEU A 164 9.38 3.17 -6.01
C LEU A 164 10.18 2.75 -4.75
N GLY A 165 11.30 2.03 -4.89
CA GLY A 165 12.07 1.51 -3.75
C GLY A 165 11.43 0.35 -2.98
N PHE A 166 10.25 -0.12 -3.42
CA PHE A 166 9.55 -1.26 -2.85
C PHE A 166 10.04 -2.57 -3.45
N GLN A 167 10.11 -3.59 -2.61
CA GLN A 167 10.43 -4.95 -3.02
C GLN A 167 9.58 -5.93 -2.20
N CYS A 168 8.92 -6.86 -2.88
CA CYS A 168 8.17 -7.93 -2.23
C CYS A 168 9.13 -9.05 -1.79
N ASP A 169 9.12 -9.37 -0.49
CA ASP A 169 9.78 -10.56 0.02
C ASP A 169 8.80 -11.75 -0.05
N LYS A 170 9.06 -12.68 -0.98
CA LYS A 170 8.23 -13.87 -1.17
C LYS A 170 8.31 -14.88 -0.02
N ILE A 171 9.33 -14.80 0.83
CA ILE A 171 9.52 -15.70 1.98
C ILE A 171 8.73 -15.17 3.18
N GLN A 172 8.87 -13.88 3.49
CA GLN A 172 8.16 -13.26 4.61
C GLN A 172 6.71 -12.91 4.27
N GLY A 173 6.41 -12.72 2.98
CA GLY A 173 5.10 -12.32 2.50
C GLY A 173 4.79 -10.85 2.78
N GLU A 174 5.80 -9.98 2.73
CA GLU A 174 5.70 -8.54 3.02
C GLU A 174 6.33 -7.72 1.88
N CYS A 175 5.76 -6.56 1.57
CA CYS A 175 6.34 -5.60 0.61
C CYS A 175 6.93 -4.39 1.35
N CYS A 176 8.26 -4.28 1.32
CA CYS A 176 8.97 -3.26 2.10
C CYS A 176 9.74 -2.29 1.22
N ALA A 177 9.89 -1.06 1.69
CA ALA A 177 10.80 -0.05 1.15
C ALA A 177 11.69 0.54 2.23
N LYS A 178 12.84 1.11 1.82
CA LYS A 178 13.80 1.73 2.77
C LYS A 178 13.35 3.09 3.31
N PHE A 179 12.57 3.83 2.52
CA PHE A 179 12.27 5.24 2.78
C PHE A 179 10.78 5.52 3.02
N ALA A 180 9.92 4.53 2.82
CA ALA A 180 8.49 4.64 3.03
C ALA A 180 8.01 3.43 3.83
N CYS A 181 7.04 3.66 4.71
CA CYS A 181 6.37 2.59 5.43
C CYS A 181 5.21 2.08 4.59
N HIS A 182 5.06 0.77 4.49
CA HIS A 182 3.81 0.15 4.07
C HIS A 182 3.03 -0.28 5.31
N LEU A 183 1.78 0.17 5.39
CA LEU A 183 0.84 -0.16 6.46
C LEU A 183 -0.31 -0.95 5.86
N ASP A 184 -0.24 -2.28 5.93
CA ASP A 184 -1.35 -3.14 5.58
C ASP A 184 -2.42 -3.10 6.70
N CYS A 185 -3.55 -2.47 6.42
CA CYS A 185 -4.67 -2.38 7.36
C CYS A 185 -5.18 -3.76 7.79
N PHE A 186 -5.06 -4.78 6.95
CA PHE A 186 -5.52 -6.13 7.27
C PHE A 186 -4.71 -6.77 8.41
N ALA A 187 -3.43 -6.41 8.55
CA ALA A 187 -2.61 -6.85 9.68
C ALA A 187 -3.15 -6.29 11.01
N TRP A 188 -3.50 -5.00 11.04
CA TRP A 188 -4.17 -4.38 12.19
C TRP A 188 -5.55 -5.00 12.46
N VAL A 189 -6.33 -5.29 11.41
CA VAL A 189 -7.65 -5.92 11.55
C VAL A 189 -7.53 -7.25 12.28
N LYS A 190 -6.60 -8.12 11.84
CA LYS A 190 -6.40 -9.44 12.45
C LYS A 190 -5.93 -9.35 13.90
N ARG A 191 -5.06 -8.40 14.22
CA ARG A 191 -4.39 -8.31 15.52
C ARG A 191 -5.15 -7.50 16.57
N ASP A 192 -5.65 -6.32 16.20
CA ASP A 192 -6.02 -5.28 17.15
C ASP A 192 -7.48 -4.80 16.99
N SER A 193 -8.21 -5.21 15.95
CA SER A 193 -9.57 -4.69 15.73
C SER A 193 -10.62 -5.22 16.71
N TYR A 194 -10.33 -6.33 17.39
CA TYR A 194 -11.28 -7.11 18.20
C TYR A 194 -12.52 -7.61 17.43
N LEU A 195 -12.48 -7.62 16.10
CA LEU A 195 -13.56 -8.17 15.28
C LEU A 195 -13.43 -9.70 15.20
N PRO A 196 -14.56 -10.43 15.14
CA PRO A 196 -14.52 -11.86 14.86
C PRO A 196 -13.96 -12.11 13.46
N GLN A 197 -13.28 -13.26 13.27
CA GLN A 197 -12.60 -13.58 12.00
C GLN A 197 -13.52 -13.51 10.78
N GLY A 198 -14.79 -13.93 10.92
CA GLY A 198 -15.79 -13.84 9.85
C GLY A 198 -16.18 -12.41 9.45
N SER A 199 -15.69 -11.38 10.16
CA SER A 199 -15.93 -9.95 9.90
C SER A 199 -14.64 -9.20 9.60
N HIS A 200 -13.57 -9.91 9.22
CA HIS A 200 -12.30 -9.31 8.78
C HIS A 200 -12.31 -8.93 7.29
N GLY A 201 -13.41 -9.12 6.56
CA GLY A 201 -13.54 -8.59 5.20
C GLY A 201 -13.69 -7.07 5.20
N LEU A 202 -13.14 -6.39 4.18
CA LEU A 202 -13.11 -4.92 4.09
C LEU A 202 -14.49 -4.29 4.34
N LYS A 203 -15.55 -4.82 3.71
CA LYS A 203 -16.94 -4.34 3.93
C LYS A 203 -17.37 -4.39 5.40
N ALA A 204 -17.16 -5.52 6.06
CA ALA A 204 -17.57 -5.70 7.46
C ALA A 204 -16.76 -4.79 8.39
N VAL A 205 -15.47 -4.62 8.11
CA VAL A 205 -14.59 -3.70 8.85
C VAL A 205 -15.03 -2.25 8.66
N THR A 206 -15.28 -1.81 7.43
CA THR A 206 -15.79 -0.47 7.11
C THR A 206 -17.09 -0.18 7.85
N LYS A 207 -18.05 -1.11 7.83
CA LYS A 207 -19.30 -0.98 8.57
C LYS A 207 -19.09 -0.86 10.07
N ALA A 208 -18.21 -1.69 10.64
CA ALA A 208 -17.97 -1.73 12.07
C ALA A 208 -17.12 -0.55 12.61
N LYS A 209 -16.17 -0.05 11.81
CA LYS A 209 -15.18 0.95 12.25
C LYS A 209 -15.43 2.35 11.71
N LEU A 210 -16.05 2.48 10.54
CA LEU A 210 -16.32 3.78 9.89
C LEU A 210 -17.81 4.14 9.89
N GLY A 211 -18.71 3.20 10.22
CA GLY A 211 -20.12 3.50 10.48
C GLY A 211 -20.99 3.71 9.24
N TYR A 212 -20.52 3.32 8.06
CA TYR A 212 -21.31 3.32 6.82
C TYR A 212 -21.22 1.97 6.10
N ASP A 213 -22.20 1.66 5.25
CA ASP A 213 -22.24 0.42 4.47
C ASP A 213 -21.66 0.70 3.07
N PRO A 214 -20.45 0.21 2.74
CA PRO A 214 -19.86 0.44 1.43
C PRO A 214 -20.58 -0.36 0.36
N LEU A 215 -20.51 0.11 -0.89
CA LEU A 215 -20.99 -0.66 -2.03
C LEU A 215 -20.20 -1.97 -2.12
N GLU A 216 -20.87 -3.06 -2.47
CA GLU A 216 -20.23 -4.35 -2.69
C GLU A 216 -20.61 -4.86 -4.08
N VAL A 217 -19.59 -5.12 -4.89
CA VAL A 217 -19.74 -5.82 -6.16
C VAL A 217 -19.23 -7.24 -5.97
N ASN A 218 -19.97 -8.22 -6.47
CA ASN A 218 -19.52 -9.60 -6.42
C ASN A 218 -18.24 -9.75 -7.27
N PRO A 219 -17.18 -10.41 -6.78
CA PRO A 219 -15.95 -10.64 -7.54
C PRO A 219 -16.15 -11.22 -8.95
N GLU A 220 -17.15 -12.09 -9.14
CA GLU A 220 -17.47 -12.68 -10.44
C GLU A 220 -18.15 -11.68 -11.40
N ASP A 221 -18.77 -10.64 -10.84
CA ASP A 221 -19.40 -9.56 -11.60
C ASP A 221 -18.42 -8.43 -11.91
N MET A 222 -17.26 -8.35 -11.24
CA MET A 222 -16.35 -7.20 -11.35
C MET A 222 -15.86 -6.96 -12.77
N VAL A 223 -15.34 -7.99 -13.45
CA VAL A 223 -14.85 -7.89 -14.84
C VAL A 223 -15.99 -7.55 -15.80
N ARG A 224 -17.13 -8.23 -15.64
CA ARG A 224 -18.32 -7.98 -16.47
C ARG A 224 -18.84 -6.56 -16.27
N PHE A 225 -18.92 -6.07 -15.04
CA PHE A 225 -19.39 -4.73 -14.73
C PHE A 225 -18.39 -3.67 -15.17
N ALA A 226 -17.09 -3.95 -15.12
CA ALA A 226 -16.11 -3.06 -15.71
C ALA A 226 -16.43 -2.86 -17.22
N ILE A 227 -16.78 -3.92 -17.96
CA ILE A 227 -17.12 -3.81 -19.39
C ILE A 227 -18.52 -3.20 -19.63
N GLU A 228 -19.55 -3.75 -18.98
CA GLU A 228 -20.95 -3.45 -19.29
C GLU A 228 -21.48 -2.21 -18.54
N LYS A 229 -20.94 -1.92 -17.36
CA LYS A 229 -21.41 -0.89 -16.44
C LYS A 229 -20.24 -0.25 -15.67
N PRO A 230 -19.28 0.37 -16.37
CA PRO A 230 -18.02 0.84 -15.76
C PRO A 230 -18.24 1.91 -14.66
N GLN A 231 -19.47 2.42 -14.51
CA GLN A 231 -19.89 3.38 -13.49
C GLN A 231 -20.29 2.76 -12.16
N VAL A 232 -20.64 1.46 -12.12
CA VAL A 232 -21.12 0.78 -10.89
C VAL A 232 -19.99 0.56 -9.88
N HIS A 233 -18.73 0.65 -10.32
CA HIS A 233 -17.54 0.44 -9.49
C HIS A 233 -17.07 1.65 -8.69
N ASN A 234 -17.77 2.79 -8.73
CA ASN A 234 -17.37 3.99 -8.00
C ASN A 234 -18.42 4.35 -6.95
N LEU A 235 -18.21 3.94 -5.68
CA LEU A 235 -18.69 4.58 -4.43
C LEU A 235 -18.03 3.97 -3.19
#